data_AF-A0A2G8KUR0-F1
#
_entry.id   AF-A0A2G8KUR0-F1
#
_cell.length_a   1.000
_cell.length_b   1.000
_cell.length_c   1.000
_cell.angle_alpha   90.00
_cell.angle_beta   90.00
_cell.angle_gamma   90.00
#
_symmetry.space_group_name_H-M   'P 1'
#
loop_
_entity.id
_entity.type
_entity.pdbx_description
1 polymer ?
#
loop_
_entity_poly.entity_id
_entity_poly.type
_entity_poly.pdbx_seq_one_letter_code
_entity_poly.pdbx_strand_id
1 'polypeptide(L)'
;MHSDLKGSPPESMKGWLYKWTNYLKGYQRRFLLANGLLSYYRNQAEMAHSCRGSINLVGAFIDVQDSCSFVISCDAQTFHLRANNEVEKQKWVVSLEVAKSNAIQMLEAESDEEMESAKEEEIDYQSSLRQLTSKLDDMNTCNDLIEKHFGNLQRALSDLEKNPEQDTAARSKIISERATLFKITSNAMINFF
;
A
#
# COMPACT_ATOMS: atom_id res chain seq x y z
N MET A 1 20.63 -6.47 -19.09
CA MET A 1 21.39 -6.69 -17.84
C MET A 1 20.65 -5.91 -16.76
N HIS A 2 19.80 -6.58 -15.99
CA HIS A 2 19.06 -5.98 -14.88
C HIS A 2 19.38 -6.81 -13.64
N SER A 3 20.21 -6.28 -12.76
CA SER A 3 20.40 -6.82 -11.42
C SER A 3 21.21 -5.85 -10.59
N ASP A 4 20.57 -4.84 -10.00
CA ASP A 4 21.19 -4.06 -8.94
C ASP A 4 20.15 -3.65 -7.88
N LEU A 5 20.57 -3.84 -6.62
CA LEU A 5 19.98 -3.36 -5.37
C LEU A 5 18.75 -4.11 -4.84
N LYS A 6 18.89 -5.41 -4.59
CA LYS A 6 18.19 -6.03 -3.45
C LYS A 6 19.03 -5.73 -2.22
N GLY A 7 18.59 -4.76 -1.40
CA GLY A 7 19.26 -4.35 -0.17
C GLY A 7 19.71 -5.57 0.62
N SER A 8 21.00 -5.62 0.96
CA SER A 8 21.52 -6.66 1.84
C SER A 8 20.66 -6.67 3.11
N PRO A 9 20.18 -7.84 3.58
CA PRO A 9 19.47 -7.88 4.86
C PRO A 9 20.37 -7.26 5.93
N PRO A 10 19.81 -6.51 6.90
CA PRO A 10 20.57 -5.84 7.93
C PRO A 10 21.54 -6.85 8.54
N GLU A 11 22.81 -6.44 8.64
CA GLU A 11 23.97 -7.29 8.93
C GLU A 11 23.67 -8.27 10.08
N SER A 12 23.25 -9.49 9.72
CA SER A 12 22.70 -10.41 10.71
C SER A 12 23.84 -10.96 11.58
N MET A 13 23.85 -10.60 12.87
CA MET A 13 24.86 -11.09 13.79
C MET A 13 24.55 -12.54 14.14
N LYS A 14 25.55 -13.42 14.00
CA LYS A 14 25.43 -14.83 14.36
C LYS A 14 26.66 -15.34 15.07
N GLY A 15 26.48 -16.30 15.97
CA GLY A 15 27.60 -16.90 16.68
C GLY A 15 27.18 -17.74 17.88
N TRP A 16 28.17 -18.22 18.61
CA TRP A 16 27.94 -19.09 19.76
C TRP A 16 27.93 -18.29 21.06
N LEU A 17 26.91 -18.51 21.86
CA LEU A 17 26.82 -18.00 23.23
C LEU A 17 26.37 -19.11 24.17
N TYR A 18 26.63 -18.92 25.46
CA TYR A 18 26.11 -19.79 26.50
C TYR A 18 24.75 -19.26 26.94
N LYS A 19 23.71 -20.08 26.79
CA LYS A 19 22.35 -19.76 27.21
C LYS A 19 21.98 -20.57 28.44
N TRP A 20 21.42 -19.91 29.46
CA TRP A 20 20.84 -20.61 30.61
C TRP A 20 19.66 -21.48 30.17
N THR A 21 19.62 -22.71 30.69
CA THR A 21 18.55 -23.68 30.38
C THR A 21 17.70 -24.04 31.59
N ASN A 22 18.30 -24.60 32.65
CA ASN A 22 17.64 -24.90 33.92
C ASN A 22 18.68 -25.16 35.02
N TYR A 23 18.25 -25.32 36.27
CA TYR A 23 19.16 -25.57 37.40
C TYR A 23 20.00 -26.86 37.29
N LEU A 24 19.53 -27.87 36.54
CA LEU A 24 20.25 -29.14 36.38
C LEU A 24 21.36 -29.06 35.32
N LYS A 25 21.11 -28.34 34.21
CA LYS A 25 22.01 -28.26 33.04
C LYS A 25 22.79 -26.95 32.98
N GLY A 26 22.34 -25.94 33.71
CA GLY A 26 22.91 -24.61 33.73
C GLY A 26 23.02 -23.96 32.34
N TYR A 27 24.15 -23.30 32.11
CA TYR A 27 24.50 -22.67 30.85
C TYR A 27 24.92 -23.70 29.80
N GLN A 28 24.29 -23.67 28.65
CA GLN A 28 24.55 -24.58 27.53
C GLN A 28 24.91 -23.78 26.28
N ARG A 29 25.89 -24.26 25.52
CA ARG A 29 26.32 -23.62 24.28
C ARG A 29 25.20 -23.71 23.24
N ARG A 30 24.84 -22.55 22.67
CA ARG A 30 23.78 -22.39 21.66
C ARG A 30 24.27 -21.48 20.55
N PHE A 31 23.82 -21.77 19.34
CA PHE A 31 24.04 -20.91 18.20
C PHE A 31 22.93 -19.86 18.16
N LEU A 32 23.28 -18.58 18.15
CA LEU A 32 22.34 -17.46 18.12
C LEU A 32 22.42 -16.75 16.78
N LEU A 33 21.27 -16.22 16.34
CA LEU A 33 21.11 -15.40 15.16
C LEU A 33 20.27 -14.18 15.53
N ALA A 34 20.77 -12.99 15.23
CA ALA A 34 20.09 -11.71 15.37
C ALA A 34 19.83 -11.13 13.98
N ASN A 35 18.56 -11.03 13.58
CA ASN A 35 18.12 -10.51 12.28
C ASN A 35 16.74 -9.83 12.40
N GLY A 36 16.60 -8.88 13.33
CA GLY A 36 15.30 -8.33 13.75
C GLY A 36 14.57 -9.20 14.79
N LEU A 37 14.85 -10.51 14.78
CA LEU A 37 14.56 -11.44 15.86
C LEU A 37 15.88 -12.01 16.40
N LEU A 38 15.95 -12.21 17.72
CA LEU A 38 17.02 -12.99 18.33
C LEU A 38 16.56 -14.44 18.51
N SER A 39 17.02 -15.32 17.62
CA SER A 39 16.69 -16.74 17.61
C SER A 39 17.86 -17.59 18.11
N TYR A 40 17.57 -18.72 18.77
CA TYR A 40 18.61 -19.66 19.21
C TYR A 40 18.35 -21.11 18.78
N TYR A 41 19.45 -21.83 18.54
CA TYR A 41 19.50 -23.18 18.00
C TYR A 41 20.47 -24.05 18.81
N ARG A 42 20.30 -25.38 18.76
CA ARG A 42 21.27 -26.30 19.38
C ARG A 42 22.62 -26.24 18.66
N ASN A 43 22.60 -26.15 17.34
CA ASN A 43 23.77 -26.01 16.48
C ASN A 43 23.43 -25.22 15.21
N GLN A 44 24.46 -24.88 14.44
CA GLN A 44 24.33 -24.11 13.20
C GLN A 44 23.67 -24.90 12.06
N ALA A 45 23.86 -26.22 12.00
CA ALA A 45 23.26 -27.07 10.96
C ALA A 45 21.73 -27.18 11.09
N GLU A 46 21.22 -27.05 12.32
CA GLU A 46 19.78 -27.08 12.64
C GLU A 46 19.04 -25.77 12.33
N MET A 47 19.72 -24.72 11.85
CA MET A 47 19.09 -23.41 11.62
C MET A 47 17.91 -23.45 10.65
N ALA A 48 17.96 -24.32 9.64
CA ALA A 48 16.93 -24.43 8.62
C ALA A 48 15.65 -25.16 9.09
N HIS A 49 15.72 -25.92 10.19
CA HIS A 49 14.65 -26.88 10.53
C HIS A 49 14.23 -26.89 12.01
N SER A 50 14.92 -26.18 12.91
CA SER A 50 14.70 -26.37 14.36
C SER A 50 14.99 -25.15 15.24
N CYS A 51 14.27 -24.04 15.02
CA CYS A 51 14.28 -22.91 15.95
C CYS A 51 13.75 -23.35 17.33
N ARG A 52 14.49 -23.03 18.41
CA ARG A 52 14.11 -23.42 19.78
C ARG A 52 13.41 -22.31 20.56
N GLY A 53 13.41 -21.11 20.00
CA GLY A 53 12.81 -19.93 20.59
C GLY A 53 13.44 -18.67 20.00
N SER A 54 12.65 -17.61 19.98
CA SER A 54 13.00 -16.33 19.38
C SER A 54 12.40 -15.18 20.16
N ILE A 55 13.16 -14.10 20.35
CA ILE A 55 12.72 -12.84 20.95
C ILE A 55 12.68 -11.76 19.86
N ASN A 56 11.58 -11.00 19.78
CA ASN A 56 11.50 -9.84 18.89
C ASN A 56 12.38 -8.70 19.44
N LEU A 57 13.29 -8.18 18.62
CA LEU A 57 14.21 -7.13 19.05
C LEU A 57 13.54 -5.76 19.19
N VAL A 58 12.48 -5.48 18.42
CA VAL A 58 11.77 -4.18 18.40
C VAL A 58 11.30 -3.78 19.80
N GLY A 59 10.81 -4.73 20.60
CA GLY A 59 10.39 -4.54 21.99
C GLY A 59 11.35 -5.08 23.04
N ALA A 60 12.52 -5.60 22.65
CA ALA A 60 13.41 -6.26 23.59
C ALA A 60 14.12 -5.27 24.51
N PHE A 61 14.24 -5.65 25.79
CA PHE A 61 15.10 -4.99 26.77
C PHE A 61 16.40 -5.78 26.91
N ILE A 62 17.55 -5.10 26.78
CA ILE A 62 18.88 -5.68 26.89
C ILE A 62 19.51 -5.18 28.20
N ASP A 63 19.62 -6.07 29.17
CA ASP A 63 20.22 -5.81 30.48
C ASP A 63 21.67 -6.32 30.51
N VAL A 64 22.64 -5.40 30.59
CA VAL A 64 24.06 -5.75 30.67
C VAL A 64 24.43 -5.91 32.14
N GLN A 65 24.87 -7.13 32.52
CA GLN A 65 25.15 -7.49 33.91
C GLN A 65 26.67 -7.49 34.18
N ASP A 66 27.31 -8.67 34.23
CA ASP A 66 28.73 -8.81 34.58
C ASP A 66 29.65 -8.57 33.36
N SER A 67 30.95 -8.82 33.54
CA SER A 67 31.95 -8.72 32.47
C SER A 67 31.58 -9.55 31.23
N CYS A 68 30.93 -10.70 31.39
CA CYS A 68 30.59 -11.59 30.26
C CYS A 68 29.09 -11.96 30.15
N SER A 69 28.21 -11.48 31.03
CA SER A 69 26.79 -11.87 31.09
C SER A 69 25.87 -10.72 30.70
N PHE A 70 24.75 -11.07 30.05
CA PHE A 70 23.68 -10.13 29.69
C PHE A 70 22.37 -10.88 29.55
N VAL A 71 21.25 -10.17 29.73
CA VAL A 71 19.91 -10.74 29.68
C VAL A 71 19.10 -9.98 28.64
N ILE A 72 18.33 -10.72 27.85
CA ILE A 72 17.43 -10.15 26.85
C ILE A 72 16.02 -10.61 27.16
N SER A 73 15.11 -9.68 27.37
CA SER A 73 13.72 -9.96 27.67
C SER A 73 12.77 -9.22 26.71
N CYS A 74 11.69 -9.89 26.33
CA CYS A 74 10.56 -9.29 25.62
C CYS A 74 9.33 -10.06 26.04
N ASP A 75 8.32 -9.36 26.55
CA ASP A 75 7.08 -9.94 27.07
C ASP A 75 7.35 -11.11 28.05
N ALA A 76 6.85 -12.31 27.73
CA ALA A 76 7.01 -13.51 28.54
C ALA A 76 8.32 -14.26 28.30
N GLN A 77 9.18 -13.81 27.39
CA GLN A 77 10.43 -14.50 27.03
C GLN A 77 11.64 -13.80 27.63
N THR A 78 12.54 -14.58 28.23
CA THR A 78 13.79 -14.06 28.80
C THR A 78 14.94 -15.02 28.51
N PHE A 79 16.00 -14.51 27.89
CA PHE A 79 17.23 -15.25 27.60
C PHE A 79 18.37 -14.68 28.43
N HIS A 80 18.86 -15.49 29.37
CA HIS A 80 20.12 -15.22 30.05
C HIS A 80 21.27 -15.77 29.20
N LEU A 81 22.16 -14.88 28.79
CA LEU A 81 23.23 -15.15 27.85
C LEU A 81 24.58 -14.81 28.47
N ARG A 82 25.60 -15.57 28.09
CA ARG A 82 26.97 -15.35 28.50
C ARG A 82 27.93 -15.55 27.32
N ALA A 83 28.79 -14.57 27.10
CA ALA A 83 29.87 -14.61 26.11
C ALA A 83 31.16 -15.20 26.70
N ASN A 84 32.15 -15.49 25.86
CA ASN A 84 33.43 -16.04 26.35
C ASN A 84 34.25 -14.99 27.10
N ASN A 85 34.15 -13.73 26.68
CA ASN A 85 34.85 -12.59 27.24
C ASN A 85 34.02 -11.31 27.09
N GLU A 86 34.49 -10.24 27.74
CA GLU A 86 33.82 -8.95 27.75
C GLU A 86 33.76 -8.27 26.38
N VAL A 87 34.79 -8.47 25.55
CA VAL A 87 34.84 -7.92 24.19
C VAL A 87 33.75 -8.55 23.30
N GLU A 88 33.60 -9.87 23.37
CA GLU A 88 32.54 -10.59 22.66
C GLU A 88 31.15 -10.20 23.18
N LYS A 89 30.99 -10.07 24.50
CA LYS A 89 29.74 -9.56 25.10
C LYS A 89 29.40 -8.19 24.49
N GLN A 90 30.36 -7.27 24.49
CA GLN A 90 30.14 -5.92 24.00
C GLN A 90 29.80 -5.91 22.51
N LYS A 91 30.48 -6.74 21.71
CA LYS A 91 30.16 -6.91 20.30
C LYS A 91 28.72 -7.40 20.09
N TRP A 92 28.26 -8.35 20.90
CA TRP A 92 26.87 -8.83 20.86
C TRP A 92 25.89 -7.74 21.23
N VAL A 93 26.08 -7.07 22.36
CA VAL A 93 25.19 -6.00 22.82
C VAL A 93 25.08 -4.90 21.77
N VAL A 94 26.20 -4.39 21.26
CA VAL A 94 26.20 -3.32 20.24
C VAL A 94 25.46 -3.76 18.98
N SER A 95 25.74 -4.97 18.47
CA SER A 95 25.09 -5.44 17.25
C SER A 95 23.58 -5.67 17.46
N LEU A 96 23.17 -6.10 18.65
CA LEU A 96 21.76 -6.28 18.98
C LEU A 96 21.02 -4.94 19.11
N GLU A 97 21.65 -3.92 19.70
CA GLU A 97 21.09 -2.57 19.75
C GLU A 97 20.95 -1.96 18.35
N VAL A 98 21.95 -2.14 17.48
CA VAL A 98 21.87 -1.74 16.07
C VAL A 98 20.75 -2.51 15.35
N ALA A 99 20.67 -3.82 15.53
CA ALA A 99 19.63 -4.63 14.92
C ALA A 99 18.22 -4.25 15.40
N LYS A 100 18.08 -3.89 16.69
CA LYS A 100 16.83 -3.36 17.27
C LYS A 100 16.46 -2.02 16.64
N SER A 101 17.40 -1.07 16.59
CA SER A 101 17.15 0.25 15.99
C SER A 101 16.76 0.14 14.52
N ASN A 102 17.47 -0.69 13.76
CA ASN A 102 17.13 -0.94 12.35
C ASN A 102 15.75 -1.58 12.21
N ALA A 103 15.40 -2.55 13.06
CA ALA A 103 14.09 -3.19 13.00
C ALA A 103 12.94 -2.21 13.31
N ILE A 104 13.14 -1.27 14.24
CA ILE A 104 12.17 -0.20 14.52
C ILE A 104 12.03 0.73 13.32
N GLN A 105 13.15 1.20 12.75
CA GLN A 105 13.13 2.09 11.58
C GLN A 105 12.45 1.45 10.37
N MET A 106 12.67 0.15 10.13
CA MET A 106 12.00 -0.56 9.04
C MET A 106 10.48 -0.62 9.23
N LEU A 107 9.99 -0.79 10.47
CA LEU A 107 8.55 -0.76 10.76
C LEU A 107 7.95 0.63 10.56
N GLU A 108 8.68 1.69 10.95
CA GLU A 108 8.25 3.07 10.73
C GLU A 108 8.20 3.41 9.24
N ALA A 109 9.23 3.04 8.48
CA ALA A 109 9.30 3.26 7.03
C ALA A 109 8.19 2.51 6.28
N GLU A 110 7.90 1.25 6.63
CA GLU A 110 6.81 0.48 6.02
C GLU A 110 5.45 1.14 6.27
N SER A 111 5.24 1.71 7.47
CA SER A 111 4.00 2.43 7.79
C SER A 111 3.85 3.76 7.03
N ASP A 112 4.95 4.47 6.77
CA ASP A 112 4.95 5.71 6.00
C ASP A 112 4.70 5.44 4.51
N GLU A 113 5.31 4.39 3.94
CA GLU A 113 5.10 3.95 2.56
C GLU A 113 3.64 3.51 2.31
N GLU A 114 3.04 2.76 3.24
CA GLU A 114 1.62 2.37 3.15
C GLU A 114 0.68 3.59 3.17
N MET A 115 0.98 4.59 4.00
CA MET A 115 0.20 5.84 4.05
C MET A 115 0.36 6.67 2.76
N GLU A 116 1.55 6.70 2.17
CA GLU A 116 1.81 7.41 0.92
C GLU A 116 1.08 6.75 -0.26
N SER A 117 1.16 5.43 -0.38
CA SER A 117 0.41 4.65 -1.39
C SER A 117 -1.10 4.87 -1.28
N ALA A 118 -1.65 4.87 -0.06
CA ALA A 118 -3.08 5.11 0.15
C ALA A 118 -3.51 6.53 -0.29
N LYS A 119 -2.66 7.53 -0.10
CA LYS A 119 -2.93 8.91 -0.56
C LYS A 119 -2.89 9.03 -2.07
N GLU A 120 -1.95 8.36 -2.74
CA GLU A 120 -1.88 8.35 -4.20
C GLU A 120 -3.12 7.72 -4.83
N GLU A 121 -3.58 6.58 -4.30
CA GLU A 121 -4.83 5.94 -4.73
C GLU A 121 -6.05 6.83 -4.49
N GLU A 122 -6.12 7.53 -3.36
CA GLU A 122 -7.20 8.47 -3.07
C GLU A 122 -7.21 9.64 -4.07
N ILE A 123 -6.05 10.20 -4.40
CA ILE A 123 -5.92 11.29 -5.38
C ILE A 123 -6.37 10.84 -6.77
N ASP A 124 -5.95 9.66 -7.23
CA ASP A 124 -6.34 9.12 -8.54
C ASP A 124 -7.84 8.82 -8.59
N TYR A 125 -8.40 8.26 -7.52
CA TYR A 125 -9.83 8.03 -7.40
C TYR A 125 -10.63 9.33 -7.43
N GLN A 126 -10.19 10.36 -6.69
CA GLN A 126 -10.84 11.68 -6.71
C GLN A 126 -10.74 12.35 -8.09
N SER A 127 -9.63 12.21 -8.79
CA SER A 127 -9.45 12.70 -10.16
C SER A 127 -10.43 12.01 -11.12
N SER A 128 -10.51 10.68 -11.06
CA SER A 128 -11.43 9.86 -11.86
C SER A 128 -12.89 10.22 -11.59
N LEU A 129 -13.27 10.41 -10.32
CA LEU A 129 -14.61 10.87 -9.95
C LEU A 129 -14.94 12.23 -10.55
N ARG A 130 -14.03 13.22 -10.47
CA ARG A 130 -14.25 14.54 -11.07
C ARG A 130 -14.47 14.47 -12.59
N GLN A 131 -13.70 13.63 -13.28
CA GLN A 131 -13.87 13.42 -14.72
C GLN A 131 -15.22 12.79 -15.05
N LEU A 132 -15.62 11.76 -14.30
CA LEU A 132 -16.92 11.11 -14.47
C LEU A 132 -18.08 12.08 -14.18
N THR A 133 -17.99 12.90 -13.15
CA THR A 133 -18.99 13.93 -12.84
C THR A 133 -19.11 14.94 -13.97
N SER A 134 -17.99 15.45 -14.48
CA SER A 134 -18.02 16.40 -15.62
C SER A 134 -18.67 15.77 -16.85
N LYS A 135 -18.34 14.51 -17.16
CA LYS A 135 -18.90 13.81 -18.33
C LYS A 135 -20.40 13.52 -18.15
N LEU A 136 -20.84 13.27 -16.91
CA LEU A 136 -22.25 13.14 -16.57
C LEU A 136 -23.00 14.46 -16.77
N ASP A 137 -22.42 15.59 -16.33
CA ASP A 137 -23.00 16.92 -16.51
C ASP A 137 -23.13 17.30 -18.00
N ASP A 138 -22.11 16.99 -18.81
CA ASP A 138 -22.15 17.17 -20.27
C ASP A 138 -23.25 16.33 -20.93
N MET A 139 -23.40 15.08 -20.50
CA MET A 139 -24.44 14.17 -21.00
C MET A 139 -25.84 14.66 -20.61
N ASN A 140 -26.03 15.10 -19.37
CA ASN A 140 -27.29 15.68 -18.92
C ASN A 140 -27.65 16.93 -19.74
N THR A 141 -26.68 17.82 -19.97
CA THR A 141 -26.86 19.01 -20.80
C THR A 141 -27.26 18.65 -22.24
N CYS A 142 -26.61 17.65 -22.83
CA CYS A 142 -26.97 17.16 -24.16
C CYS A 142 -28.38 16.56 -24.18
N ASN A 143 -28.77 15.82 -23.15
CA ASN A 143 -30.11 15.25 -23.03
C ASN A 143 -31.19 16.33 -23.01
N ASP A 144 -31.03 17.36 -22.17
CA ASP A 144 -31.96 18.49 -22.09
C ASP A 144 -32.11 19.22 -23.43
N LEU A 145 -31.01 19.40 -24.16
CA LEU A 145 -31.02 20.01 -25.48
C LEU A 145 -31.74 19.14 -26.52
N ILE A 146 -31.53 17.82 -26.50
CA ILE A 146 -32.23 16.89 -27.39
C ILE A 146 -33.74 16.96 -27.15
N GLU A 147 -34.19 16.90 -25.90
CA GLU A 147 -35.61 17.01 -25.56
C GLU A 147 -36.21 18.32 -26.09
N LYS A 148 -35.50 19.44 -25.92
CA LYS A 148 -35.93 20.75 -26.40
C LYS A 148 -35.99 20.83 -27.93
N HIS A 149 -34.96 20.36 -28.63
CA HIS A 149 -34.91 20.37 -30.09
C HIS A 149 -35.95 19.42 -30.70
N PHE A 150 -36.14 18.24 -30.10
CA PHE A 150 -37.21 17.31 -30.46
C PHE A 150 -38.58 17.96 -30.33
N GLY A 151 -38.90 18.57 -29.18
CA GLY A 151 -40.17 19.26 -28.97
C GLY A 151 -40.40 20.41 -29.95
N ASN A 152 -39.36 21.16 -30.31
CA ASN A 152 -39.45 22.23 -31.31
C ASN A 152 -39.70 21.68 -32.73
N LEU A 153 -39.02 20.60 -33.11
CA LEU A 153 -39.24 19.94 -34.40
C LEU A 153 -40.65 19.37 -34.49
N GLN A 154 -41.11 18.68 -33.43
CA GLN A 154 -42.45 18.10 -33.36
C GLN A 154 -43.55 19.17 -33.51
N ARG A 155 -43.39 20.34 -32.87
CA ARG A 155 -44.31 21.48 -33.06
C ARG A 155 -44.33 21.98 -34.51
N ALA A 156 -43.16 22.15 -35.14
CA ALA A 156 -43.10 22.60 -36.53
C ALA A 156 -43.78 21.62 -37.51
N LEU A 157 -43.61 20.31 -37.27
CA LEU A 157 -44.27 19.28 -38.05
C LEU A 157 -45.79 19.31 -37.85
N SER A 158 -46.26 19.41 -36.60
CA SER A 158 -47.70 19.49 -36.31
C SER A 158 -48.37 20.76 -36.89
N ASP A 159 -47.68 21.90 -36.89
CA ASP A 159 -48.17 23.14 -37.50
C ASP A 159 -48.28 23.06 -39.03
N LEU A 160 -47.39 22.28 -39.67
CA LEU A 160 -47.47 21.99 -41.10
C LEU A 160 -48.69 21.13 -41.42
N GLU A 161 -48.93 20.06 -40.66
CA GLU A 161 -50.07 19.15 -40.84
C GLU A 161 -51.42 19.87 -40.69
N LYS A 162 -51.54 20.81 -39.75
CA LYS A 162 -52.79 21.52 -39.45
C LYS A 162 -53.17 22.61 -40.47
N ASN A 163 -52.20 23.16 -41.21
CA ASN A 163 -52.42 24.30 -42.09
C ASN A 163 -51.68 24.14 -43.45
N PRO A 164 -52.13 23.20 -44.30
CA PRO A 164 -51.42 22.84 -45.54
C PRO A 164 -51.45 23.92 -46.64
N GLU A 165 -52.32 24.93 -46.55
CA GLU A 165 -52.52 25.94 -47.61
C GLU A 165 -51.66 27.23 -47.46
N GLN A 166 -50.90 27.38 -46.36
CA GLN A 166 -49.98 28.51 -46.16
C GLN A 166 -48.59 28.25 -46.78
N ASP A 167 -47.80 29.31 -47.00
CA ASP A 167 -46.46 29.30 -47.62
C ASP A 167 -45.59 28.10 -47.17
N THR A 168 -45.61 27.07 -48.01
CA THR A 168 -45.00 25.76 -47.75
C THR A 168 -43.48 25.83 -47.80
N ALA A 169 -42.92 26.79 -48.54
CA ALA A 169 -41.48 26.98 -48.69
C ALA A 169 -40.85 27.52 -47.40
N ALA A 170 -41.46 28.56 -46.79
CA ALA A 170 -40.98 29.13 -45.54
C ALA A 170 -41.05 28.12 -44.37
N ARG A 171 -42.12 27.32 -44.31
CA ARG A 171 -42.30 26.27 -43.30
C ARG A 171 -41.32 25.11 -43.47
N SER A 172 -41.09 24.68 -44.70
CA SER A 172 -40.10 23.62 -45.01
C SER A 172 -38.69 24.03 -44.55
N LYS A 173 -38.32 25.30 -44.73
CA LYS A 173 -37.05 25.85 -44.22
C LYS A 173 -36.95 25.77 -42.69
N ILE A 174 -38.00 26.17 -41.96
CA ILE A 174 -38.05 26.09 -40.49
C ILE A 174 -37.90 24.65 -40.00
N ILE A 175 -38.56 23.69 -40.66
CA ILE A 175 -38.46 22.26 -40.32
C ILE A 175 -37.03 21.77 -40.58
N SER A 176 -36.44 22.12 -41.71
CA SER A 176 -35.06 21.74 -42.06
C SER A 176 -34.04 22.25 -41.04
N GLU A 177 -34.18 23.51 -40.60
CA GLU A 177 -33.32 24.10 -39.56
C GLU A 177 -33.49 23.37 -38.21
N ARG A 178 -34.73 23.10 -37.78
CA ARG A 178 -35.01 22.38 -36.53
C ARG A 178 -34.54 20.93 -36.58
N ALA A 179 -34.69 20.25 -37.71
CA ALA A 179 -34.21 18.89 -37.92
C ALA A 179 -32.68 18.82 -37.90
N THR A 180 -32.01 19.84 -38.47
CA THR A 180 -30.55 19.95 -38.42
C THR A 180 -30.06 20.14 -36.99
N LEU A 181 -30.68 21.03 -36.21
CA LEU A 181 -30.32 21.24 -34.80
C LEU A 181 -30.50 19.96 -33.98
N PHE A 182 -31.66 19.29 -34.11
CA PHE A 182 -31.90 18.01 -33.44
C PHE A 182 -30.84 16.96 -33.81
N LYS A 183 -30.54 16.82 -35.10
CA LYS A 183 -29.52 15.89 -35.60
C LYS A 183 -28.12 16.18 -35.03
N ILE A 184 -27.73 17.46 -34.96
CA ILE A 184 -26.43 17.85 -34.39
C ILE A 184 -26.35 17.47 -32.92
N THR A 185 -27.37 17.80 -32.11
CA THR A 185 -27.37 17.49 -30.67
C THR A 185 -27.48 16.00 -30.38
N SER A 186 -28.26 15.24 -31.16
CA SER A 186 -28.32 13.78 -31.02
C SER A 186 -27.01 13.10 -31.41
N ASN A 187 -26.35 13.58 -32.48
CA ASN A 187 -25.02 13.09 -32.85
C ASN A 187 -23.97 13.42 -31.78
N ALA A 188 -24.06 14.58 -31.12
CA ALA A 188 -23.17 14.91 -30.02
C ALA A 188 -23.25 13.87 -28.90
N MET A 189 -24.46 13.49 -28.48
CA MET A 189 -24.69 12.44 -27.46
C MET A 189 -24.20 11.04 -27.89
N ILE A 190 -24.39 10.66 -29.16
CA ILE A 190 -23.94 9.36 -29.67
C ILE A 190 -22.41 9.23 -29.61
N ASN A 191 -21.67 10.32 -29.85
CA ASN A 191 -20.21 10.31 -29.79
C ASN A 191 -19.63 10.26 -28.35
N PHE A 192 -20.47 10.24 -27.30
CA PHE A 192 -20.02 10.04 -25.92
C PHE A 192 -19.80 8.55 -25.56
N PHE A 193 -20.34 7.63 -26.36
CA PHE A 193 -20.18 6.16 -26.26
C PHE A 193 -19.12 5.64 -27.22
#